data_AF-A0A0F9T301-F1
#
_entry.id   AF-A0A0F9T301-F1
#
_cell.length_a   1.000
_cell.length_b   1.000
_cell.length_c   1.000
_cell.angle_alpha   90.00
_cell.angle_beta   90.00
_cell.angle_gamma   90.00
#
_symmetry.space_group_name_H-M   'P 1'
#
loop_
_entity.id
_entity.type
_entity.pdbx_description
1 polymer ?
#
loop_
_entity_poly.entity_id
_entity_poly.type
_entity_poly.pdbx_seq_one_letter_code
_entity_poly.pdbx_strand_id
1 'polypeptide(L)'
;MHEFGFTFTNLYRSLDYLGRMNISKRGLVVLNNFVESKDFPIICIYKDQFLDGIKKTWKKKIDTDQIQKIIKFLSQKFQFQELKSPIVPSHLIGKEKRIIFFPIITSGNSVMYANESCLLARDLWGSSILAGIFPIQLSDNSPVKKVLNDLHSEIDKALEINSGNIAEKTLGKKYVEIRINNFKRLSSNFPRRPDCGEIDFLAVNKKNKKLFLMDAKNYSIKISGGGLSNIFSKLFDKNDGDIKHLKEKVQFISENLQEILDYFKIQDKTNWNIIKGFIFKEPLKIAFIHLPEIEFVLIDDLADFLKN
;
A
#
# COMPACT_ATOMS: atom_id res chain seq x y z
N MET A 1 14.11 13.52 -4.55
CA MET A 1 13.77 13.97 -3.19
C MET A 1 14.82 13.40 -2.23
N HIS A 2 15.40 14.22 -1.35
CA HIS A 2 16.64 13.91 -0.61
C HIS A 2 16.49 14.16 0.89
N GLU A 3 15.39 13.73 1.53
CA GLU A 3 15.21 13.89 2.99
C GLU A 3 16.37 13.29 3.79
N PHE A 4 16.90 12.15 3.33
CA PHE A 4 18.07 11.50 3.91
C PHE A 4 19.38 11.82 3.14
N GLY A 5 19.33 12.81 2.25
CA GLY A 5 20.42 13.17 1.36
C GLY A 5 20.73 12.16 0.26
N PHE A 6 19.84 11.20 0.00
CA PHE A 6 19.88 10.25 -1.12
C PHE A 6 18.48 10.00 -1.70
N THR A 7 18.41 9.43 -2.91
CA THR A 7 17.13 8.99 -3.50
C THR A 7 16.85 7.53 -3.15
N PHE A 8 15.58 7.13 -3.13
CA PHE A 8 15.21 5.73 -2.92
C PHE A 8 15.77 4.80 -4.01
N THR A 9 15.81 5.25 -5.26
CA THR A 9 16.45 4.51 -6.36
C THR A 9 17.92 4.23 -6.05
N ASN A 10 18.64 5.19 -5.47
CA ASN A 10 20.04 5.02 -5.13
C ASN A 10 20.20 4.07 -3.93
N LEU A 11 19.32 4.15 -2.93
CA LEU A 11 19.26 3.19 -1.82
C LEU A 11 19.03 1.75 -2.32
N TYR A 12 17.99 1.55 -3.14
CA TYR A 12 17.62 0.26 -3.70
C TYR A 12 18.76 -0.34 -4.54
N ARG A 13 19.37 0.49 -5.41
CA ARG A 13 20.56 0.09 -6.16
C ARG A 13 21.68 -0.30 -5.19
N SER A 14 22.02 0.53 -4.20
CA SER A 14 23.11 0.20 -3.27
C SER A 14 22.91 -1.18 -2.64
N LEU A 15 21.70 -1.50 -2.18
CA LEU A 15 21.38 -2.82 -1.63
C LEU A 15 21.52 -3.96 -2.66
N ASP A 16 20.98 -3.79 -3.87
CA ASP A 16 21.13 -4.78 -4.95
C ASP A 16 22.59 -5.04 -5.32
N TYR A 17 23.38 -3.98 -5.43
CA TYR A 17 24.79 -4.08 -5.78
C TYR A 17 25.59 -4.75 -4.66
N LEU A 18 25.37 -4.36 -3.40
CA LEU A 18 26.00 -5.03 -2.26
C LEU A 18 25.64 -6.50 -2.20
N GLY A 19 24.39 -6.82 -2.50
CA GLY A 19 23.92 -8.19 -2.65
C GLY A 19 24.65 -9.00 -3.70
N ARG A 20 25.27 -8.36 -4.68
CA ARG A 20 25.98 -8.99 -5.79
C ARG A 20 27.51 -8.78 -5.74
N MET A 21 28.04 -8.13 -4.71
CA MET A 21 29.48 -7.88 -4.59
C MET A 21 30.20 -9.10 -4.01
N ASN A 22 31.38 -9.41 -4.53
CA ASN A 22 32.23 -10.45 -3.97
C ASN A 22 33.68 -9.94 -3.84
N ILE A 23 34.43 -10.48 -2.89
CA ILE A 23 35.86 -10.20 -2.75
C ILE A 23 36.63 -11.19 -3.63
N SER A 24 37.39 -10.65 -4.58
CA SER A 24 38.40 -11.41 -5.34
C SER A 24 39.82 -11.07 -4.86
N LYS A 25 40.82 -11.85 -5.29
CA LYS A 25 42.24 -11.52 -5.09
C LYS A 25 42.66 -10.14 -5.63
N ARG A 26 41.86 -9.55 -6.53
CA ARG A 26 42.09 -8.23 -7.14
C ARG A 26 41.24 -7.11 -6.53
N GLY A 27 40.52 -7.40 -5.43
CA GLY A 27 39.58 -6.48 -4.79
C GLY A 27 38.11 -6.83 -5.07
N LEU A 28 37.23 -5.87 -4.83
CA LEU A 28 35.78 -6.04 -4.97
C LEU A 28 35.37 -6.17 -6.44
N VAL A 29 34.59 -7.19 -6.74
CA VAL A 29 33.99 -7.46 -8.06
C VAL A 29 32.48 -7.58 -7.92
N VAL A 30 31.73 -7.21 -8.96
CA VAL A 30 30.28 -7.42 -9.01
C VAL A 30 29.98 -8.64 -9.86
N LEU A 31 29.24 -9.57 -9.27
CA LEU A 31 28.76 -10.77 -9.95
C LEU A 31 27.51 -10.42 -10.76
N ASN A 32 27.45 -10.90 -12.00
CA ASN A 32 26.27 -10.72 -12.84
C ASN A 32 25.05 -11.46 -12.25
N ASN A 33 25.29 -12.61 -11.62
CA ASN A 33 24.29 -13.41 -10.93
C ASN A 33 24.70 -13.60 -9.46
N PHE A 34 23.71 -13.65 -8.56
CA PHE A 34 23.95 -14.13 -7.20
C PHE A 34 24.44 -15.58 -7.30
N VAL A 35 25.56 -15.88 -6.65
CA VAL A 35 26.07 -17.24 -6.56
C VAL A 35 25.64 -17.75 -5.19
N GLU A 36 24.59 -18.57 -5.16
CA GLU A 36 24.26 -19.34 -3.97
C GLU A 36 25.47 -20.19 -3.59
N SER A 37 26.05 -19.85 -2.45
CA SER A 37 27.22 -20.49 -1.89
C SER A 37 26.78 -21.15 -0.59
N LYS A 38 27.21 -22.40 -0.35
CA LYS A 38 26.94 -23.09 0.92
C LYS A 38 27.57 -22.35 2.11
N ASP A 39 28.65 -21.62 1.84
CA ASP A 39 29.27 -20.71 2.79
C ASP A 39 28.63 -19.33 2.60
N PHE A 40 28.06 -18.77 3.66
CA PHE A 40 27.46 -17.42 3.65
C PHE A 40 28.48 -16.42 4.24
N PRO A 41 29.49 -15.96 3.46
CA PRO A 41 30.55 -15.15 4.03
C PRO A 41 30.03 -13.77 4.43
N ILE A 42 30.39 -13.35 5.63
CA ILE A 42 30.34 -11.94 6.01
C ILE A 42 31.53 -11.26 5.34
N ILE A 43 31.24 -10.31 4.45
CA ILE A 43 32.25 -9.47 3.82
C ILE A 43 32.67 -8.41 4.84
N CYS A 44 33.98 -8.32 5.13
CA CYS A 44 34.57 -7.29 5.97
C CYS A 44 35.65 -6.55 5.17
N ILE A 45 35.49 -5.22 5.04
CA ILE A 45 36.36 -4.37 4.22
C ILE A 45 36.48 -2.97 4.80
N TYR A 46 37.53 -2.25 4.44
CA TYR A 46 37.68 -0.85 4.85
C TYR A 46 36.71 0.07 4.09
N LYS A 47 36.26 1.14 4.75
CA LYS A 47 35.32 2.13 4.19
C LYS A 47 35.81 2.71 2.86
N ASP A 48 37.10 3.03 2.75
CA ASP A 48 37.65 3.61 1.52
C ASP A 48 37.63 2.63 0.36
N GLN A 49 38.02 1.36 0.61
CA GLN A 49 37.97 0.28 -0.38
C GLN A 49 36.52 0.00 -0.83
N PHE A 50 35.58 0.08 0.11
CA PHE A 50 34.16 -0.06 -0.17
C PHE A 50 33.65 1.04 -1.10
N LEU A 51 33.93 2.30 -0.76
CA LEU A 51 33.52 3.45 -1.55
C LEU A 51 34.13 3.39 -2.95
N ASP A 52 35.40 3.04 -3.07
CA ASP A 52 36.07 2.88 -4.36
C ASP A 52 35.50 1.73 -5.18
N GLY A 53 35.17 0.60 -4.55
CA GLY A 53 34.52 -0.54 -5.20
C GLY A 53 33.15 -0.16 -5.80
N ILE A 54 32.32 0.53 -5.02
CA ILE A 54 31.02 1.03 -5.50
C ILE A 54 31.21 2.04 -6.64
N LYS A 55 32.12 3.01 -6.50
CA LYS A 55 32.39 4.03 -7.54
C LYS A 55 32.83 3.42 -8.86
N LYS A 56 33.78 2.48 -8.81
CA LYS A 56 34.32 1.79 -10.00
C LYS A 56 33.23 1.02 -10.72
N THR A 57 32.37 0.35 -9.96
CA THR A 57 31.26 -0.43 -10.51
C THR A 57 30.16 0.47 -11.09
N TRP A 58 29.81 1.56 -10.41
CA TRP A 58 28.70 2.44 -10.77
C TRP A 58 29.00 3.44 -11.89
N LYS A 59 30.20 3.38 -12.48
CA LYS A 59 30.64 4.21 -13.62
C LYS A 59 30.17 5.67 -13.49
N LYS A 60 30.50 6.32 -12.36
CA LYS A 60 30.22 7.75 -12.04
C LYS A 60 28.75 8.18 -11.94
N LYS A 61 27.75 7.28 -11.97
CA LYS A 61 26.33 7.68 -11.99
C LYS A 61 25.79 8.21 -10.65
N ILE A 62 26.48 8.02 -9.53
CA ILE A 62 26.04 8.47 -8.21
C ILE A 62 27.18 9.17 -7.47
N ASP A 63 26.82 10.24 -6.77
CA ASP A 63 27.71 11.04 -5.93
C ASP A 63 28.18 10.24 -4.70
N THR A 64 29.47 10.41 -4.37
CA THR A 64 30.13 9.75 -3.24
C THR A 64 29.46 10.11 -1.92
N ASP A 65 29.04 11.36 -1.76
CA ASP A 65 28.36 11.85 -0.57
C ASP A 65 27.02 11.11 -0.36
N GLN A 66 26.28 10.85 -1.44
CA GLN A 66 25.03 10.07 -1.35
C GLN A 66 25.29 8.62 -0.93
N ILE A 67 26.35 7.98 -1.43
CA ILE A 67 26.72 6.61 -1.03
C ILE A 67 27.06 6.58 0.46
N GLN A 68 27.84 7.53 0.95
CA GLN A 68 28.18 7.63 2.37
C GLN A 68 26.93 7.80 3.24
N LYS A 69 25.98 8.65 2.81
CA LYS A 69 24.70 8.82 3.50
C LYS A 69 23.85 7.56 3.49
N ILE A 70 23.81 6.82 2.37
CA ILE A 70 23.14 5.52 2.27
C ILE A 70 23.76 4.51 3.22
N ILE A 71 25.09 4.37 3.24
CA ILE A 71 25.79 3.47 4.17
C ILE A 71 25.43 3.85 5.59
N LYS A 72 25.60 5.12 5.97
CA LYS A 72 25.30 5.60 7.31
C LYS A 72 23.86 5.30 7.72
N PHE A 73 22.92 5.48 6.81
CA PHE A 73 21.51 5.16 7.01
C PHE A 73 21.28 3.66 7.20
N LEU A 74 21.90 2.82 6.36
CA LEU A 74 21.83 1.36 6.43
C LEU A 74 22.65 0.72 7.55
N SER A 75 23.48 1.52 8.23
CA SER A 75 24.42 1.08 9.27
C SER A 75 23.98 1.49 10.68
N GLN A 76 22.70 1.83 10.89
CA GLN A 76 22.23 2.38 12.16
C GLN A 76 22.82 1.61 13.36
N LYS A 77 23.43 2.37 14.29
CA LYS A 77 24.27 1.84 15.36
C LYS A 77 23.54 0.71 16.07
N PHE A 78 24.15 -0.47 16.06
CA PHE A 78 23.76 -1.59 16.89
C PHE A 78 23.79 -1.15 18.36
N GLN A 79 22.66 -0.69 18.88
CA GLN A 79 22.47 -0.57 20.31
C GLN A 79 22.04 -1.94 20.78
N PHE A 80 22.91 -2.59 21.56
CA PHE A 80 22.49 -3.73 22.37
C PHE A 80 21.31 -3.22 23.22
N GLN A 81 20.08 -3.56 22.82
CA GLN A 81 18.99 -3.51 23.78
C GLN A 81 19.32 -4.61 24.77
N GLU A 82 19.76 -4.25 25.97
CA GLU A 82 19.78 -5.20 27.08
C GLU A 82 18.39 -5.83 27.13
N LEU A 83 18.31 -7.13 26.89
CA LEU A 83 17.07 -7.90 26.90
C LEU A 83 16.57 -8.02 28.35
N LYS A 84 16.16 -6.89 28.94
CA LYS A 84 15.59 -6.84 30.30
C LYS A 84 14.16 -7.37 30.36
N SER A 85 13.56 -7.69 29.21
CA SER A 85 12.20 -8.21 29.12
C SER A 85 12.06 -9.10 27.88
N PRO A 86 11.18 -10.12 27.90
CA PRO A 86 10.88 -10.91 26.71
C PRO A 86 10.45 -9.98 25.57
N ILE A 87 11.05 -10.17 24.40
CA ILE A 87 10.61 -9.52 23.16
C ILE A 87 9.22 -10.08 22.85
N VAL A 88 8.19 -9.28 23.05
CA VAL A 88 6.84 -9.59 22.57
C VAL A 88 6.78 -9.19 21.10
N PRO A 89 6.59 -10.12 20.15
CA PRO A 89 6.62 -9.80 18.72
C PRO A 89 5.63 -8.70 18.32
N SER A 90 4.47 -8.61 18.98
CA SER A 90 3.49 -7.55 18.73
C SER A 90 4.01 -6.14 19.04
N HIS A 91 4.89 -5.99 20.03
CA HIS A 91 5.53 -4.71 20.38
C HIS A 91 6.55 -4.28 19.31
N LEU A 92 7.20 -5.23 18.64
CA LEU A 92 8.12 -4.95 17.54
C LEU A 92 7.42 -4.47 16.26
N ILE A 93 6.09 -4.49 16.19
CA ILE A 93 5.37 -4.02 15.01
C ILE A 93 4.92 -2.55 15.17
N GLY A 94 4.94 -2.02 16.39
CA GLY A 94 4.74 -0.61 16.68
C GLY A 94 5.88 0.25 16.13
N LYS A 95 5.56 1.40 15.50
CA LYS A 95 6.50 2.22 14.73
C LYS A 95 7.81 2.56 15.47
N GLU A 96 7.75 2.74 16.78
CA GLU A 96 8.89 3.15 17.61
C GLU A 96 9.83 2.00 18.00
N LYS A 97 9.37 0.75 17.95
CA LYS A 97 10.13 -0.44 18.36
C LYS A 97 10.35 -1.44 17.22
N ARG A 98 10.09 -1.02 15.98
CA ARG A 98 10.33 -1.86 14.79
C ARG A 98 11.79 -2.24 14.68
N ILE A 99 12.04 -3.54 14.65
CA ILE A 99 13.32 -4.06 14.18
C ILE A 99 13.37 -3.77 12.69
N ILE A 100 14.06 -2.69 12.35
CA ILE A 100 14.32 -2.34 10.96
C ILE A 100 15.52 -3.17 10.52
N PHE A 101 15.38 -3.84 9.38
CA PHE A 101 16.45 -4.67 8.85
C PHE A 101 17.50 -3.80 8.17
N PHE A 102 18.58 -3.54 8.91
CA PHE A 102 19.76 -2.80 8.50
C PHE A 102 20.89 -3.79 8.21
N PRO A 103 21.26 -4.03 6.95
CA PRO A 103 22.14 -5.13 6.58
C PRO A 103 23.63 -4.83 6.73
N ILE A 104 23.98 -3.61 7.17
CA ILE A 104 25.37 -3.15 7.27
C ILE A 104 25.73 -2.89 8.72
N ILE A 105 26.91 -3.34 9.13
CA ILE A 105 27.52 -3.02 10.42
C ILE A 105 28.77 -2.19 10.16
N THR A 106 28.91 -1.07 10.85
CA THR A 106 30.15 -0.28 10.83
C THR A 106 30.84 -0.30 12.17
N SER A 107 32.14 -0.59 12.18
CA SER A 107 32.99 -0.53 13.38
C SER A 107 34.32 0.12 13.01
N GLY A 108 34.64 1.26 13.63
CA GLY A 108 35.83 2.05 13.28
C GLY A 108 35.86 2.41 11.79
N ASN A 109 36.92 2.01 11.08
CA ASN A 109 37.07 2.19 9.63
C ASN A 109 36.59 1.00 8.79
N SER A 110 35.95 0.00 9.41
CA SER A 110 35.49 -1.21 8.73
C SER A 110 33.98 -1.17 8.47
N VAL A 111 33.59 -1.79 7.36
CA VAL A 111 32.21 -2.06 6.94
C VAL A 111 32.06 -3.57 6.82
N MET A 112 31.03 -4.11 7.47
CA MET A 112 30.67 -5.52 7.44
C MET A 112 29.26 -5.68 6.89
N TYR A 113 29.06 -6.62 5.97
CA TYR A 113 27.73 -6.96 5.43
C TYR A 113 27.72 -8.37 4.88
N ALA A 114 26.54 -8.96 4.77
CA ALA A 114 26.33 -10.20 4.01
C ALA A 114 25.49 -9.89 2.77
N ASN A 115 25.85 -10.51 1.64
CA ASN A 115 25.16 -10.34 0.37
C ASN A 115 23.65 -10.57 0.48
N GLU A 116 23.27 -11.71 1.06
CA GLU A 116 21.87 -12.08 1.26
C GLU A 116 21.12 -11.07 2.12
N SER A 117 21.74 -10.60 3.22
CA SER A 117 21.15 -9.55 4.04
C SER A 117 20.89 -8.28 3.23
N CYS A 118 21.77 -7.89 2.32
CA CYS A 118 21.52 -6.74 1.46
C CYS A 118 20.35 -6.98 0.48
N LEU A 119 20.23 -8.18 -0.11
CA LEU A 119 19.12 -8.54 -1.00
C LEU A 119 17.78 -8.64 -0.26
N LEU A 120 17.77 -9.27 0.91
CA LEU A 120 16.59 -9.35 1.76
C LEU A 120 16.13 -7.95 2.20
N ALA A 121 17.06 -7.08 2.58
CA ALA A 121 16.75 -5.68 2.86
C ALA A 121 16.18 -4.98 1.62
N ARG A 122 16.77 -5.17 0.43
CA ARG A 122 16.25 -4.60 -0.82
C ARG A 122 14.77 -4.95 -1.02
N ASP A 123 14.44 -6.22 -0.86
CA ASP A 123 13.09 -6.73 -1.14
C ASP A 123 12.08 -6.30 -0.06
N LEU A 124 12.46 -6.36 1.22
CA LEU A 124 11.64 -5.88 2.34
C LEU A 124 11.34 -4.38 2.24
N TRP A 125 12.36 -3.57 1.96
CA TRP A 125 12.20 -2.12 1.87
C TRP A 125 11.47 -1.72 0.59
N GLY A 126 11.77 -2.38 -0.53
CA GLY A 126 11.09 -2.18 -1.82
C GLY A 126 9.60 -2.46 -1.72
N SER A 127 9.22 -3.63 -1.22
CA SER A 127 7.81 -4.03 -1.04
C SER A 127 7.07 -3.07 -0.10
N SER A 128 7.68 -2.70 1.03
CA SER A 128 7.07 -1.75 1.98
C SER A 128 6.76 -0.40 1.33
N ILE A 129 7.72 0.16 0.58
CA ILE A 129 7.57 1.48 -0.02
C ILE A 129 6.59 1.48 -1.19
N LEU A 130 6.58 0.43 -2.01
CA LEU A 130 5.57 0.24 -3.06
C LEU A 130 4.16 0.09 -2.49
N ALA A 131 4.03 -0.42 -1.26
CA ALA A 131 2.79 -0.43 -0.51
C ALA A 131 2.51 0.90 0.23
N GLY A 132 3.26 1.97 -0.06
CA GLY A 132 3.12 3.29 0.56
C GLY A 132 3.53 3.35 2.04
N ILE A 133 4.33 2.39 2.53
CA ILE A 133 4.79 2.31 3.92
C ILE A 133 6.29 2.60 3.98
N PHE A 134 6.67 3.61 4.76
CA PHE A 134 8.07 3.78 5.12
C PHE A 134 8.42 2.89 6.32
N PRO A 135 9.55 2.14 6.28
CA PRO A 135 9.97 1.29 7.40
C PRO A 135 10.33 2.05 8.68
N ILE A 136 10.77 3.31 8.55
CA ILE A 136 11.14 4.19 9.67
C ILE A 136 10.05 5.23 9.91
N GLN A 137 9.92 5.71 11.14
CA GLN A 137 9.10 6.87 11.44
C GLN A 137 9.62 8.12 10.70
N LEU A 138 8.71 8.75 9.95
CA LEU A 138 8.93 10.02 9.28
C LEU A 138 8.34 11.15 10.14
N SER A 139 8.96 12.32 10.10
CA SER A 139 8.38 13.52 10.70
C SER A 139 7.09 13.91 9.98
N ASP A 140 6.22 14.70 10.61
CA ASP A 140 4.94 15.05 10.00
C ASP A 140 5.09 15.91 8.74
N ASN A 141 6.14 16.73 8.69
CA ASN A 141 6.48 17.58 7.55
C ASN A 141 7.45 16.91 6.55
N SER A 142 7.65 15.59 6.66
CA SER A 142 8.51 14.82 5.79
C SER A 142 8.04 14.90 4.33
N PRO A 143 8.91 15.33 3.39
CA PRO A 143 8.62 15.26 1.96
C PRO A 143 8.34 13.81 1.50
N VAL A 144 9.01 12.81 2.09
CA VAL A 144 8.77 11.39 1.78
C VAL A 144 7.35 10.99 2.21
N LYS A 145 6.88 11.45 3.38
CA LYS A 145 5.51 11.19 3.86
C LYS A 145 4.46 11.74 2.88
N LYS A 146 4.70 12.92 2.31
CA LYS A 146 3.81 13.49 1.27
C LYS A 146 3.72 12.58 0.04
N VAL A 147 4.86 12.14 -0.49
CA VAL A 147 4.91 11.23 -1.66
C VAL A 147 4.23 9.89 -1.36
N LEU A 148 4.39 9.34 -0.16
CA LEU A 148 3.73 8.09 0.21
C LEU A 148 2.21 8.26 0.29
N ASN A 149 1.72 9.41 0.77
CA ASN A 149 0.29 9.72 0.76
C ASN A 149 -0.25 9.87 -0.67
N ASP A 150 0.52 10.51 -1.55
CA ASP A 150 0.16 10.64 -2.97
C ASP A 150 0.07 9.26 -3.63
N LEU A 151 1.05 8.36 -3.36
CA LEU A 151 1.03 6.98 -3.84
C LEU A 151 -0.18 6.19 -3.32
N HIS A 152 -0.52 6.32 -2.03
CA HIS A 152 -1.75 5.70 -1.49
C HIS A 152 -2.99 6.19 -2.24
N SER A 153 -3.11 7.50 -2.46
CA SER A 153 -4.23 8.07 -3.22
C SER A 153 -4.29 7.54 -4.66
N GLU A 154 -3.15 7.32 -5.31
CA GLU A 154 -3.09 6.72 -6.65
C GLU A 154 -3.54 5.25 -6.64
N ILE A 155 -3.13 4.47 -5.64
CA ILE A 155 -3.53 3.06 -5.52
C ILE A 155 -5.04 2.96 -5.23
N ASP A 156 -5.57 3.81 -4.36
CA ASP A 156 -7.01 3.85 -4.04
C ASP A 156 -7.83 4.19 -5.29
N LYS A 157 -7.44 5.23 -6.03
CA LYS A 157 -8.06 5.60 -7.32
C LYS A 157 -7.96 4.49 -8.35
N ALA A 158 -6.85 3.75 -8.39
CA ALA A 158 -6.69 2.64 -9.31
C ALA A 158 -7.69 1.52 -9.02
N LEU A 159 -7.98 1.23 -7.74
CA LEU A 159 -9.00 0.25 -7.35
C LEU A 159 -10.41 0.69 -7.79
N GLU A 160 -10.76 1.96 -7.60
CA GLU A 160 -12.04 2.54 -8.07
C GLU A 160 -12.20 2.38 -9.59
N ILE A 161 -11.17 2.77 -10.35
CA ILE A 161 -11.16 2.67 -11.82
C ILE A 161 -11.26 1.21 -12.27
N ASN A 162 -10.51 0.31 -11.64
CA ASN A 162 -10.51 -1.10 -12.01
C ASN A 162 -11.88 -1.76 -11.73
N SER A 163 -12.51 -1.39 -10.62
CA SER A 163 -13.88 -1.81 -10.27
C SER A 163 -14.88 -1.37 -11.35
N GLY A 164 -14.80 -0.10 -11.76
CA GLY A 164 -15.60 0.43 -12.87
C GLY A 164 -15.39 -0.35 -14.17
N ASN A 165 -14.14 -0.57 -14.57
CA ASN A 165 -13.81 -1.30 -15.80
C ASN A 165 -14.37 -2.74 -15.80
N ILE A 166 -14.30 -3.44 -14.66
CA ILE A 166 -14.87 -4.79 -14.52
C ILE A 166 -16.39 -4.74 -14.66
N ALA A 167 -17.04 -3.79 -14.00
CA ALA A 167 -18.49 -3.63 -14.07
C ALA A 167 -18.97 -3.19 -15.46
N GLU A 168 -18.28 -2.27 -16.15
CA GLU A 168 -18.62 -1.84 -17.51
C GLU A 168 -18.55 -3.02 -18.49
N LYS A 169 -17.57 -3.91 -18.35
CA LYS A 169 -17.47 -5.14 -19.15
C LYS A 169 -18.55 -6.16 -18.82
N THR A 170 -19.00 -6.20 -17.56
CA THR A 170 -19.93 -7.21 -17.05
C THR A 170 -21.39 -6.83 -17.31
N LEU A 171 -21.77 -5.60 -16.97
CA LEU A 171 -23.15 -5.09 -17.05
C LEU A 171 -23.36 -4.21 -18.29
N GLY A 172 -22.31 -3.53 -18.74
CA GLY A 172 -22.36 -2.54 -19.82
C GLY A 172 -22.18 -1.12 -19.30
N LYS A 173 -21.39 -0.32 -20.02
CA LYS A 173 -21.02 1.06 -19.63
C LYS A 173 -22.18 1.96 -19.20
N LYS A 174 -23.34 1.87 -19.86
CA LYS A 174 -24.54 2.67 -19.54
C LYS A 174 -25.22 2.32 -18.21
N TYR A 175 -24.73 1.31 -17.49
CA TYR A 175 -25.29 0.81 -16.23
C TYR A 175 -24.31 0.91 -15.06
N VAL A 176 -23.25 1.69 -15.22
CA VAL A 176 -22.17 1.83 -14.24
C VAL A 176 -21.78 3.30 -14.16
N GLU A 177 -21.68 3.81 -12.96
CA GLU A 177 -21.11 5.11 -12.63
C GLU A 177 -20.12 4.93 -11.49
N ILE A 178 -18.99 5.64 -11.58
CA ILE A 178 -17.95 5.60 -10.55
C ILE A 178 -17.56 7.02 -10.14
N ARG A 179 -17.07 7.17 -8.92
CA ARG A 179 -16.47 8.43 -8.40
C ARG A 179 -17.43 9.62 -8.52
N ILE A 180 -18.62 9.41 -8.00
CA ILE A 180 -19.74 10.34 -8.06
C ILE A 180 -19.58 11.34 -6.91
N ASN A 181 -18.77 12.37 -7.16
CA ASN A 181 -18.59 13.50 -6.25
C ASN A 181 -19.47 14.72 -6.65
N ASN A 182 -19.91 14.76 -7.91
CA ASN A 182 -20.87 15.76 -8.38
C ASN A 182 -22.17 15.03 -8.72
N PHE A 183 -23.20 15.10 -7.87
CA PHE A 183 -24.41 14.32 -8.09
C PHE A 183 -25.33 14.90 -9.18
N LYS A 184 -25.06 16.12 -9.64
CA LYS A 184 -25.80 16.72 -10.78
C LYS A 184 -25.63 15.96 -12.09
N ARG A 185 -24.62 15.09 -12.22
CA ARG A 185 -24.48 14.20 -13.39
C ARG A 185 -25.47 13.04 -13.37
N LEU A 186 -26.05 12.69 -12.22
CA LEU A 186 -27.12 11.70 -12.13
C LEU A 186 -28.50 12.34 -12.37
N SER A 187 -28.76 13.48 -11.72
CA SER A 187 -30.00 14.24 -11.86
C SER A 187 -29.73 15.71 -11.61
N SER A 188 -30.29 16.61 -12.43
CA SER A 188 -30.17 18.06 -12.21
C SER A 188 -30.80 18.53 -10.90
N ASN A 189 -31.72 17.74 -10.33
CA ASN A 189 -32.40 18.02 -9.07
C ASN A 189 -31.51 17.76 -7.85
N PHE A 190 -30.46 16.96 -8.00
CA PHE A 190 -29.57 16.67 -6.87
C PHE A 190 -28.67 17.86 -6.53
N PRO A 191 -28.31 18.02 -5.24
CA PRO A 191 -27.24 18.92 -4.86
C PRO A 191 -25.94 18.50 -5.55
N ARG A 192 -25.03 19.45 -5.79
CA ARG A 192 -23.72 19.10 -6.36
C ARG A 192 -22.98 18.12 -5.45
N ARG A 193 -23.00 18.37 -4.14
CA ARG A 193 -22.38 17.55 -3.11
C ARG A 193 -23.39 17.35 -1.98
N PRO A 194 -24.13 16.22 -1.95
CA PRO A 194 -24.97 15.88 -0.81
C PRO A 194 -24.12 15.56 0.42
N ASP A 195 -24.74 15.59 1.60
CA ASP A 195 -24.08 15.35 2.88
C ASP A 195 -23.53 13.91 3.00
N CYS A 196 -24.06 12.95 2.25
CA CYS A 196 -23.57 11.56 2.22
C CYS A 196 -22.17 11.40 1.58
N GLY A 197 -21.59 12.47 1.03
CA GLY A 197 -20.27 12.44 0.40
C GLY A 197 -20.25 11.80 -0.98
N GLU A 198 -19.04 11.42 -1.43
CA GLU A 198 -18.80 10.79 -2.73
C GLU A 198 -19.20 9.31 -2.72
N ILE A 199 -19.83 8.83 -3.80
CA ILE A 199 -20.08 7.39 -4.02
C ILE A 199 -19.01 6.87 -4.98
N ASP A 200 -18.23 5.88 -4.55
CA ASP A 200 -17.12 5.35 -5.35
C ASP A 200 -17.64 4.51 -6.52
N PHE A 201 -18.69 3.71 -6.29
CA PHE A 201 -19.22 2.77 -7.26
C PHE A 201 -20.76 2.65 -7.17
N LEU A 202 -21.43 2.85 -8.30
CA LEU A 202 -22.87 2.68 -8.47
C LEU A 202 -23.15 1.90 -9.76
N ALA A 203 -23.84 0.77 -9.68
CA ALA A 203 -24.18 -0.01 -10.87
C ALA A 203 -25.58 -0.62 -10.79
N VAL A 204 -26.18 -0.92 -11.94
CA VAL A 204 -27.49 -1.56 -12.02
C VAL A 204 -27.46 -2.82 -12.86
N ASN A 205 -28.04 -3.90 -12.32
CA ASN A 205 -28.30 -5.12 -13.07
C ASN A 205 -29.82 -5.25 -13.27
N LYS A 206 -30.24 -4.98 -14.51
CA LYS A 206 -31.65 -5.03 -14.93
C LYS A 206 -32.26 -6.43 -14.82
N LYS A 207 -31.46 -7.49 -14.97
CA LYS A 207 -31.96 -8.86 -15.06
C LYS A 207 -32.50 -9.35 -13.71
N ASN A 208 -31.84 -8.98 -12.63
CA ASN A 208 -32.18 -9.38 -11.27
C ASN A 208 -32.68 -8.20 -10.41
N LYS A 209 -32.92 -7.03 -11.02
CA LYS A 209 -33.39 -5.80 -10.36
C LYS A 209 -32.54 -5.39 -9.15
N LYS A 210 -31.22 -5.46 -9.30
CA LYS A 210 -30.27 -5.05 -8.25
C LYS A 210 -29.61 -3.73 -8.62
N LEU A 211 -29.53 -2.84 -7.64
CA LEU A 211 -28.69 -1.64 -7.67
C LEU A 211 -27.55 -1.86 -6.67
N PHE A 212 -26.33 -1.89 -7.17
CA PHE A 212 -25.12 -2.04 -6.38
C PHE A 212 -24.59 -0.66 -6.00
N LEU A 213 -24.47 -0.39 -4.71
CA LEU A 213 -23.81 0.79 -4.16
C LEU A 213 -22.64 0.30 -3.32
N MET A 214 -21.42 0.58 -3.76
CA MET A 214 -20.23 0.07 -3.09
C MET A 214 -19.16 1.13 -2.96
N ASP A 215 -18.35 0.97 -1.91
CA ASP A 215 -17.14 1.77 -1.69
C ASP A 215 -15.91 0.91 -1.95
N ALA A 216 -14.93 1.47 -2.67
CA ALA A 216 -13.67 0.77 -2.94
C ALA A 216 -12.68 1.10 -1.83
N LYS A 217 -12.21 0.09 -1.10
CA LYS A 217 -11.30 0.29 0.05
C LYS A 217 -10.05 -0.56 -0.12
N ASN A 218 -8.90 0.09 -0.10
CA ASN A 218 -7.60 -0.54 -0.18
C ASN A 218 -6.87 -0.38 1.16
N TYR A 219 -7.27 -1.19 2.14
CA TYR A 219 -6.58 -1.20 3.42
C TYR A 219 -5.25 -1.94 3.32
N SER A 220 -4.18 -1.27 3.73
CA SER A 220 -2.91 -1.94 4.01
C SER A 220 -3.06 -2.81 5.27
N ILE A 221 -3.21 -4.13 5.08
CA ILE A 221 -3.36 -5.07 6.19
C ILE A 221 -2.02 -5.22 6.92
N LYS A 222 -1.93 -4.61 8.10
CA LYS A 222 -0.84 -4.84 9.05
C LYS A 222 -1.34 -5.83 10.10
N ILE A 223 -0.80 -7.04 10.11
CA ILE A 223 -1.20 -8.15 11.02
C ILE A 223 -0.86 -7.86 12.50
N SER A 224 -0.29 -6.70 12.84
CA SER A 224 -0.14 -6.32 14.25
C SER A 224 -1.47 -5.99 14.91
N GLY A 225 -1.53 -6.20 16.23
CA GLY A 225 -2.70 -5.78 17.04
C GLY A 225 -3.06 -4.31 16.82
N GLY A 226 -2.09 -3.41 16.76
CA GLY A 226 -2.35 -1.99 16.44
C GLY A 226 -2.79 -1.73 14.99
N GLY A 227 -2.29 -2.51 14.03
CA GLY A 227 -2.70 -2.43 12.63
C GLY A 227 -4.16 -2.87 12.45
N LEU A 228 -4.52 -3.99 13.05
CA LEU A 228 -5.88 -4.51 13.07
C LEU A 228 -6.85 -3.57 13.81
N SER A 229 -6.44 -3.03 14.97
CA SER A 229 -7.23 -2.03 15.71
C SER A 229 -7.50 -0.77 14.88
N ASN A 230 -6.50 -0.27 14.15
CA ASN A 230 -6.69 0.89 13.27
C ASN A 230 -7.66 0.59 12.11
N ILE A 231 -7.56 -0.60 11.49
CA ILE A 231 -8.51 -1.01 10.44
C ILE A 231 -9.91 -1.14 11.03
N PHE A 232 -10.03 -1.73 12.22
CA PHE A 232 -11.30 -1.88 12.91
C PHE A 232 -11.93 -0.51 13.20
N SER A 233 -11.16 0.44 13.73
CA SER A 233 -11.64 1.80 13.95
C SER A 233 -12.07 2.46 12.63
N LYS A 234 -11.25 2.40 11.57
CA LYS A 234 -11.64 2.96 10.26
C LYS A 234 -12.95 2.40 9.73
N LEU A 235 -13.19 1.10 9.89
CA LEU A 235 -14.37 0.44 9.33
C LEU A 235 -15.61 0.62 10.23
N PHE A 236 -15.46 0.47 11.55
CA PHE A 236 -16.57 0.31 12.51
C PHE A 236 -16.74 1.48 13.50
N ASP A 237 -15.94 2.55 13.43
CA ASP A 237 -16.17 3.73 14.28
C ASP A 237 -17.60 4.25 14.08
N LYS A 238 -18.32 4.46 15.18
CA LYS A 238 -19.74 4.82 15.14
C LYS A 238 -19.97 6.26 14.65
N ASN A 239 -18.98 7.13 14.78
CA ASN A 239 -19.07 8.54 14.45
C ASN A 239 -18.50 8.83 13.06
N ASP A 240 -17.42 8.15 12.68
CA ASP A 240 -16.64 8.44 11.46
C ASP A 240 -16.16 7.19 10.70
N GLY A 241 -16.75 6.02 10.96
CA GLY A 241 -16.37 4.78 10.31
C GLY A 241 -16.94 4.63 8.89
N ASP A 242 -16.22 3.90 8.03
CA ASP A 242 -16.62 3.64 6.65
C ASP A 242 -18.01 2.99 6.53
N ILE A 243 -18.42 2.14 7.47
CA ILE A 243 -19.77 1.55 7.49
C ILE A 243 -20.87 2.60 7.69
N LYS A 244 -20.61 3.61 8.55
CA LYS A 244 -21.57 4.69 8.79
C LYS A 244 -21.73 5.52 7.52
N HIS A 245 -20.63 5.91 6.90
CA HIS A 245 -20.62 6.65 5.63
C HIS A 245 -21.31 5.87 4.51
N LEU A 246 -21.07 4.55 4.40
CA LEU A 246 -21.78 3.68 3.45
C LEU A 246 -23.30 3.71 3.69
N LYS A 247 -23.76 3.65 4.95
CA LYS A 247 -25.19 3.72 5.27
C LYS A 247 -25.82 5.06 4.90
N GLU A 248 -25.12 6.17 5.11
CA GLU A 248 -25.56 7.51 4.70
C GLU A 248 -25.72 7.60 3.18
N LYS A 249 -24.79 7.02 2.41
CA LYS A 249 -24.89 6.92 0.93
C LYS A 249 -26.08 6.06 0.50
N VAL A 250 -26.28 4.92 1.14
CA VAL A 250 -27.42 4.02 0.88
C VAL A 250 -28.74 4.71 1.17
N GLN A 251 -28.83 5.46 2.27
CA GLN A 251 -30.03 6.24 2.59
C GLN A 251 -30.33 7.26 1.49
N PHE A 252 -29.35 8.04 1.05
CA PHE A 252 -29.52 9.00 -0.04
C PHE A 252 -30.03 8.33 -1.33
N ILE A 253 -29.42 7.21 -1.73
CA ILE A 253 -29.85 6.48 -2.94
C ILE A 253 -31.23 5.84 -2.76
N SER A 254 -31.58 5.39 -1.57
CA SER A 254 -32.89 4.81 -1.27
C SER A 254 -34.01 5.85 -1.38
N GLU A 255 -33.80 7.03 -0.79
CA GLU A 255 -34.73 8.16 -0.82
C GLU A 255 -34.93 8.70 -2.26
N ASN A 256 -33.91 8.56 -3.11
CA ASN A 256 -33.90 9.07 -4.48
C ASN A 256 -33.92 7.95 -5.54
N LEU A 257 -34.34 6.74 -5.18
CA LEU A 257 -34.21 5.54 -6.02
C LEU A 257 -34.83 5.73 -7.41
N GLN A 258 -35.99 6.37 -7.48
CA GLN A 258 -36.69 6.59 -8.75
C GLN A 258 -35.88 7.45 -9.73
N GLU A 259 -35.30 8.56 -9.25
CA GLU A 259 -34.45 9.43 -10.06
C GLU A 259 -33.16 8.71 -10.52
N ILE A 260 -32.59 7.85 -9.67
CA ILE A 260 -31.42 7.04 -10.01
C ILE A 260 -31.76 6.01 -11.10
N LEU A 261 -32.92 5.36 -11.00
CA LEU A 261 -33.39 4.41 -12.02
C LEU A 261 -33.73 5.14 -13.34
N ASP A 262 -34.23 6.38 -13.28
CA ASP A 262 -34.42 7.22 -14.46
C ASP A 262 -33.11 7.54 -15.18
N TYR A 263 -32.07 7.91 -14.41
CA TYR A 263 -30.74 8.14 -14.95
C TYR A 263 -30.22 6.95 -15.76
N PHE A 264 -30.36 5.74 -15.23
CA PHE A 264 -29.97 4.50 -15.92
C PHE A 264 -30.97 4.02 -17.00
N LYS A 265 -32.01 4.81 -17.28
CA LYS A 265 -33.07 4.50 -18.26
C LYS A 265 -33.71 3.14 -17.97
N ILE A 266 -34.11 2.93 -16.73
CA ILE A 266 -34.87 1.77 -16.27
C ILE A 266 -36.37 2.06 -16.45
N GLN A 267 -37.08 1.22 -17.21
CA GLN A 267 -38.52 1.36 -17.41
C GLN A 267 -39.32 0.75 -16.25
N ASP A 268 -39.02 -0.48 -15.87
CA ASP A 268 -39.65 -1.15 -14.72
C ASP A 268 -38.88 -0.81 -13.43
N LYS A 269 -39.45 0.09 -12.63
CA LYS A 269 -38.85 0.60 -11.40
C LYS A 269 -39.39 -0.06 -10.13
N THR A 270 -40.13 -1.15 -10.26
CA THR A 270 -40.75 -1.84 -9.12
C THR A 270 -39.83 -2.92 -8.55
N ASN A 271 -39.82 -3.09 -7.23
CA ASN A 271 -39.12 -4.16 -6.50
C ASN A 271 -37.61 -4.23 -6.78
N TRP A 272 -36.92 -3.08 -6.74
CA TRP A 272 -35.47 -3.01 -6.85
C TRP A 272 -34.80 -3.16 -5.49
N ASN A 273 -33.77 -4.01 -5.44
CA ASN A 273 -32.99 -4.24 -4.22
C ASN A 273 -31.68 -3.46 -4.29
N ILE A 274 -31.38 -2.70 -3.24
CA ILE A 274 -30.09 -2.02 -3.09
C ILE A 274 -29.13 -2.97 -2.38
N ILE A 275 -28.09 -3.38 -3.08
CA ILE A 275 -26.98 -4.16 -2.55
C ILE A 275 -25.90 -3.19 -2.13
N LYS A 276 -25.58 -3.18 -0.84
CA LYS A 276 -24.59 -2.28 -0.24
C LYS A 276 -23.35 -3.07 0.17
N GLY A 277 -22.17 -2.54 -0.12
CA GLY A 277 -20.95 -3.28 0.21
C GLY A 277 -19.66 -2.51 0.00
N PHE A 278 -18.57 -3.25 0.11
CA PHE A 278 -17.23 -2.75 -0.12
C PHE A 278 -16.49 -3.66 -1.11
N ILE A 279 -15.69 -3.03 -1.97
CA ILE A 279 -14.81 -3.72 -2.91
C ILE A 279 -13.39 -3.63 -2.38
N PHE A 280 -12.73 -4.76 -2.21
CA PHE A 280 -11.36 -4.84 -1.70
C PHE A 280 -10.41 -5.46 -2.71
N LYS A 281 -9.17 -5.00 -2.68
CA LYS A 281 -8.07 -5.65 -3.40
C LYS A 281 -7.62 -6.95 -2.72
N GLU A 282 -7.64 -7.00 -1.39
CA GLU A 282 -7.14 -8.11 -0.59
C GLU A 282 -8.16 -8.53 0.47
N PRO A 283 -8.19 -9.82 0.88
CA PRO A 283 -9.14 -10.31 1.87
C PRO A 283 -8.95 -9.63 3.23
N LEU A 284 -9.99 -8.90 3.67
CA LEU A 284 -10.01 -8.32 5.00
C LEU A 284 -10.41 -9.39 6.03
N LYS A 285 -9.45 -9.94 6.78
CA LYS A 285 -9.75 -10.96 7.82
C LYS A 285 -10.72 -10.49 8.92
N ILE A 286 -10.96 -9.19 9.05
CA ILE A 286 -11.93 -8.61 9.99
C ILE A 286 -13.35 -8.59 9.38
N ALA A 287 -13.51 -8.68 8.06
CA ALA A 287 -14.80 -8.78 7.40
C ALA A 287 -15.60 -10.04 7.79
N PHE A 288 -14.94 -11.03 8.41
CA PHE A 288 -15.62 -12.21 8.98
C PHE A 288 -16.43 -11.90 10.26
N ILE A 289 -16.36 -10.67 10.79
CA ILE A 289 -17.37 -10.18 11.73
C ILE A 289 -18.64 -9.96 10.91
N HIS A 290 -19.51 -10.97 10.91
CA HIS A 290 -20.67 -11.02 10.04
C HIS A 290 -21.60 -9.82 10.25
N LEU A 291 -21.58 -8.88 9.30
CA LEU A 291 -22.62 -7.87 9.13
C LEU A 291 -23.52 -8.35 7.98
N PRO A 292 -24.60 -9.08 8.27
CA PRO A 292 -25.36 -9.82 7.25
C PRO A 292 -25.99 -8.93 6.15
N GLU A 293 -26.00 -7.60 6.33
CA GLU A 293 -26.53 -6.65 5.37
C GLU A 293 -25.48 -5.97 4.49
N ILE A 294 -24.17 -6.20 4.73
CA ILE A 294 -23.08 -5.52 4.01
C ILE A 294 -22.23 -6.57 3.33
N GLU A 295 -22.09 -6.41 2.01
CA GLU A 295 -21.32 -7.31 1.17
C GLU A 295 -19.84 -6.91 1.17
N PHE A 296 -18.95 -7.89 1.26
CA PHE A 296 -17.50 -7.69 1.20
C PHE A 296 -16.98 -8.48 0.00
N VAL A 297 -16.68 -7.78 -1.09
CA VAL A 297 -16.38 -8.41 -2.39
C VAL A 297 -14.92 -8.16 -2.75
N LEU A 298 -14.20 -9.21 -3.13
CA LEU A 298 -12.88 -9.07 -3.70
C LEU A 298 -13.00 -8.58 -5.14
N ILE A 299 -12.07 -7.74 -5.57
CA ILE A 299 -12.05 -7.20 -6.93
C ILE A 299 -12.05 -8.31 -8.00
N ASP A 300 -11.40 -9.43 -7.70
CA ASP A 300 -11.32 -10.60 -8.59
C ASP A 300 -12.68 -11.33 -8.72
N ASP A 301 -13.53 -11.26 -7.69
CA ASP A 301 -14.86 -11.89 -7.66
C ASP A 301 -15.98 -10.94 -8.10
N LEU A 302 -15.68 -9.65 -8.29
CA LEU A 302 -16.66 -8.61 -8.56
C LEU A 302 -17.51 -8.90 -9.80
N ALA A 303 -16.91 -9.43 -10.87
CA ALA A 303 -17.63 -9.73 -12.10
C ALA A 303 -18.74 -10.77 -11.89
N ASP A 304 -18.47 -11.82 -11.12
CA ASP A 304 -19.44 -12.88 -10.86
C ASP A 304 -20.47 -12.44 -9.81
N PHE A 305 -20.04 -11.66 -8.82
CA PHE A 305 -20.94 -11.03 -7.86
C PHE A 305 -21.98 -10.14 -8.54
N LEU A 306 -21.59 -9.30 -9.50
CA LEU A 306 -22.51 -8.38 -10.20
C LEU A 306 -23.52 -9.10 -11.10
N LYS A 307 -23.21 -10.30 -11.58
CA LYS A 307 -24.12 -11.10 -12.44
C LYS A 307 -25.25 -11.73 -11.62
N ASN A 308 -24.98 -12.08 -10.36
CA ASN A 308 -25.88 -12.78 -9.46
C ASN A 308 -26.80 -11.81 -8.73
#